data_AF-A0A0J9R0D1-F1
#
_entry.id   AF-A0A0J9R0D1-F1
#
_cell.length_a   1.000
_cell.length_b   1.000
_cell.length_c   1.000
_cell.angle_alpha   90.00
_cell.angle_beta   90.00
_cell.angle_gamma   90.00
#
_symmetry.space_group_name_H-M   'P 1'
#
loop_
_entity.id
_entity.type
_entity.pdbx_description
1 polymer ?
#
loop_
_entity_poly.entity_id
_entity_poly.type
_entity_poly.pdbx_seq_one_letter_code
_entity_poly.pdbx_strand_id
1 'polypeptide(L)'
;MPEDNKIDLSGDGGVLKEILKEGTGTETPHSGCTVSLHYTGRLVDGTEFDSSLTRNDPFEFPLGKGNVIKAFDMGVATMKLGERCFLTCAPNYAYGAAGSPPAIPPDATLIFELEMLGWKGEDLSPNQDGSIDRTILEASDKKRTPSDGAFVKAHISGSFEGRVFEDRDVEFDYGEGKAIGIIDGVEIALEKMNVGETSRFKIQAKYAFGAEGNEEFKIPPNATVEYTVKLVDCGKGLEEWKLSDEERLAEAKVYKEKGTNYFKKENWALAIKMYTKCKNILPTTVHTNEEVKKIKVATHSNIALCHQKSNDHFEAKQECNAVLDLDKNNVKALYRRGQCNLTINELEDALEDFQKVIQLEPGNKAAANQVIICKQKLKESKDKEKKLYANMFTKLAANDKETEPPRETDVLSKCGEWSEEDAKREAELTLERDNIIMI
;
A
#
# COMPACT_ATOMS: atom_id res chain seq x y z
N MET A 1 -14.10 -55.54 15.28
CA MET A 1 -14.92 -54.32 15.49
C MET A 1 -15.85 -54.21 14.28
N PRO A 2 -17.11 -53.80 14.43
CA PRO A 2 -18.03 -53.80 13.30
C PRO A 2 -17.56 -52.79 12.23
N GLU A 3 -17.54 -53.19 10.96
CA GLU A 3 -17.05 -52.43 9.81
C GLU A 3 -17.99 -51.27 9.39
N ASP A 4 -19.09 -51.03 10.09
CA ASP A 4 -20.24 -50.25 9.61
C ASP A 4 -20.14 -48.71 9.76
N ASN A 5 -19.05 -48.15 10.28
CA ASN A 5 -18.94 -46.69 10.52
C ASN A 5 -17.88 -45.96 9.65
N LYS A 6 -17.31 -46.63 8.64
CA LYS A 6 -16.30 -46.02 7.77
C LYS A 6 -16.94 -45.38 6.53
N ILE A 7 -16.61 -44.12 6.28
CA ILE A 7 -17.02 -43.36 5.10
C ILE A 7 -15.95 -43.55 4.03
N ASP A 8 -16.32 -44.08 2.87
CA ASP A 8 -15.44 -44.17 1.70
C ASP A 8 -15.43 -42.85 0.93
N LEU A 9 -14.30 -42.14 1.01
CA LEU A 9 -14.09 -40.84 0.39
C LEU A 9 -13.64 -40.95 -1.07
N SER A 10 -13.06 -42.08 -1.47
CA SER A 10 -12.57 -42.29 -2.84
C SER A 10 -13.54 -43.10 -3.70
N GLY A 11 -14.48 -43.82 -3.09
CA GLY A 11 -15.48 -44.65 -3.76
C GLY A 11 -14.95 -45.99 -4.26
N ASP A 12 -13.64 -46.24 -4.09
CA ASP A 12 -12.95 -47.48 -4.42
C ASP A 12 -12.38 -48.19 -3.18
N GLY A 13 -12.72 -47.71 -1.97
CA GLY A 13 -12.19 -48.20 -0.70
C GLY A 13 -10.76 -47.75 -0.37
N GLY A 14 -10.14 -46.92 -1.22
CA GLY A 14 -8.76 -46.47 -1.06
C GLY A 14 -8.54 -45.41 0.02
N VAL A 15 -9.57 -44.63 0.36
CA VAL A 15 -9.51 -43.61 1.42
C VAL A 15 -10.75 -43.75 2.31
N LEU A 16 -10.56 -44.34 3.50
CA LEU A 16 -11.66 -44.58 4.44
C LEU A 16 -11.52 -43.69 5.67
N LYS A 17 -12.57 -42.95 6.01
CA LYS A 17 -12.64 -42.07 7.18
C LYS A 17 -13.54 -42.65 8.26
N GLU A 18 -13.08 -42.61 9.50
CA GLU A 18 -13.86 -43.00 10.69
C GLU A 18 -13.82 -41.87 11.70
N ILE A 19 -14.97 -41.25 11.99
CA ILE A 19 -15.05 -40.12 12.92
C ILE A 19 -14.98 -40.64 14.36
N LEU A 20 -13.99 -40.16 15.11
CA LEU A 20 -13.79 -40.45 16.53
C LEU A 20 -14.49 -39.42 17.43
N LYS A 21 -14.48 -38.16 16.99
CA LYS A 21 -15.13 -37.04 17.66
C LYS A 21 -15.64 -36.08 16.60
N GLU A 22 -16.94 -35.80 16.65
CA GLU A 22 -17.56 -34.77 15.80
C GLU A 22 -16.95 -33.40 16.06
N GLY A 23 -16.73 -32.66 14.96
CA GLY A 23 -16.36 -31.25 15.03
C GLY A 23 -17.57 -30.33 15.25
N THR A 24 -17.30 -29.03 15.27
CA THR A 24 -18.30 -27.98 15.46
C THR A 24 -18.54 -27.20 14.17
N GLY A 25 -19.74 -26.60 14.06
CA GLY A 25 -20.12 -25.83 12.87
C GLY A 25 -20.50 -26.71 11.67
N THR A 26 -20.74 -26.03 10.55
CA THR A 26 -21.14 -26.65 9.27
C THR A 26 -20.08 -26.47 8.18
N GLU A 27 -19.02 -25.71 8.45
CA GLU A 27 -17.97 -25.41 7.48
C GLU A 27 -16.84 -26.43 7.54
N THR A 28 -16.20 -26.64 6.39
CA THR A 28 -14.99 -27.44 6.22
C THR A 28 -13.98 -26.62 5.40
N PRO A 29 -12.67 -26.92 5.46
CA PRO A 29 -11.68 -26.18 4.69
C PRO A 29 -11.82 -26.46 3.19
N HIS A 30 -11.68 -25.43 2.38
CA HIS A 30 -11.72 -25.53 0.93
C HIS A 30 -10.30 -25.55 0.33
N SER A 31 -10.18 -25.98 -0.92
CA SER A 31 -8.90 -25.93 -1.65
C SER A 31 -8.33 -24.51 -1.65
N GLY A 32 -7.05 -24.37 -1.32
CA GLY A 32 -6.36 -23.09 -1.17
C GLY A 32 -6.30 -22.56 0.27
N CYS A 33 -7.11 -23.06 1.20
CA CYS A 33 -6.96 -22.72 2.61
C CYS A 33 -5.67 -23.32 3.19
N THR A 34 -5.05 -22.60 4.14
CA THR A 34 -4.01 -23.16 4.98
C THR A 34 -4.66 -23.83 6.17
N VAL A 35 -4.60 -25.15 6.24
CA VAL A 35 -5.14 -25.95 7.34
C VAL A 35 -4.08 -26.15 8.41
N SER A 36 -4.51 -26.25 9.67
CA SER A 36 -3.67 -26.54 10.83
C SER A 36 -4.27 -27.73 11.57
N LEU A 37 -3.48 -28.80 11.73
CA LEU A 37 -3.93 -30.04 12.35
C LEU A 37 -2.86 -30.72 13.20
N HIS A 38 -3.30 -31.54 14.15
CA HIS A 38 -2.44 -32.58 14.73
C HIS A 38 -2.67 -33.91 14.01
N TYR A 39 -1.60 -34.69 13.89
CA TYR A 39 -1.69 -36.05 13.35
C TYR A 39 -0.75 -37.02 14.05
N THR A 40 -1.12 -38.30 14.00
CA THR A 40 -0.23 -39.44 14.28
C THR A 40 -0.41 -40.50 13.20
N GLY A 41 0.67 -40.82 12.48
CA GLY A 41 0.71 -41.81 11.41
C GLY A 41 1.26 -43.15 11.89
N ARG A 42 0.52 -44.22 11.61
CA ARG A 42 0.87 -45.60 11.97
C ARG A 42 0.76 -46.54 10.77
N LEU A 43 1.60 -47.57 10.75
CA LEU A 43 1.41 -48.74 9.90
C LEU A 43 0.26 -49.61 10.45
N VAL A 44 -0.24 -50.55 9.65
CA VAL A 44 -1.33 -51.46 10.03
C VAL A 44 -0.97 -52.33 11.25
N ASP A 45 0.32 -52.61 11.47
CA ASP A 45 0.80 -53.33 12.66
C ASP A 45 0.85 -52.47 13.94
N GLY A 46 0.49 -51.18 13.84
CA GLY A 46 0.47 -50.22 14.94
C GLY A 46 1.77 -49.41 15.10
N THR A 47 2.82 -49.73 14.34
CA THR A 47 4.11 -49.02 14.38
C THR A 47 3.91 -47.55 13.98
N GLU A 48 4.19 -46.65 14.91
CA GLU A 48 4.20 -45.20 14.64
C GLU A 48 5.42 -44.85 13.80
N PHE A 49 5.21 -44.19 12.67
CA PHE A 49 6.30 -43.71 11.82
C PHE A 49 6.47 -42.19 11.91
N ASP A 50 5.42 -41.45 12.28
CA ASP A 50 5.47 -40.00 12.40
C ASP A 50 4.30 -39.46 13.26
N SER A 51 4.52 -38.36 13.98
CA SER A 51 3.49 -37.69 14.78
C SER A 51 3.84 -36.22 14.99
N SER A 52 2.89 -35.31 14.79
CA SER A 52 3.10 -33.89 15.11
C SER A 52 3.03 -33.59 16.61
N LEU A 53 2.38 -34.46 17.40
CA LEU A 53 2.30 -34.31 18.85
C LEU A 53 3.66 -34.49 19.53
N THR A 54 4.52 -35.35 18.99
CA THR A 54 5.89 -35.54 19.51
C THR A 54 6.77 -34.30 19.33
N ARG A 55 6.44 -33.47 18.33
CA ARG A 55 7.12 -32.20 18.04
C ARG A 55 6.50 -31.01 18.78
N ASN A 56 5.33 -31.19 19.40
CA ASN A 56 4.56 -30.16 20.08
C ASN A 56 4.28 -28.92 19.19
N ASP A 57 4.10 -29.15 17.89
CA ASP A 57 3.85 -28.10 16.89
C ASP A 57 2.78 -28.59 15.90
N PRO A 58 1.72 -27.81 15.63
CA PRO A 58 0.74 -28.12 14.60
C PRO A 58 1.37 -28.31 13.22
N PHE A 59 0.79 -29.21 12.43
CA PHE A 59 1.18 -29.35 11.04
C PHE A 59 0.30 -28.44 10.17
N GLU A 60 0.93 -27.48 9.51
CA GLU A 60 0.26 -26.54 8.61
C GLU A 60 0.62 -26.78 7.15
N PHE A 61 -0.39 -26.82 6.28
CA PHE A 61 -0.18 -26.96 4.83
C PHE A 61 -1.35 -26.36 4.03
N PRO A 62 -1.12 -25.95 2.77
CA PRO A 62 -2.18 -25.51 1.89
C PRO A 62 -2.95 -26.71 1.31
N LEU A 63 -4.25 -26.74 1.54
CA LEU A 63 -5.12 -27.84 1.14
C LEU A 63 -5.37 -27.86 -0.37
N GLY A 64 -5.37 -29.05 -0.97
CA GLY A 64 -5.74 -29.25 -2.38
C GLY A 64 -4.68 -28.80 -3.38
N LYS A 65 -3.43 -28.64 -2.94
CA LYS A 65 -2.28 -28.25 -3.78
C LYS A 65 -1.32 -29.41 -4.06
N GLY A 66 -1.58 -30.61 -3.54
CA GLY A 66 -0.71 -31.78 -3.71
C GLY A 66 0.60 -31.71 -2.92
N ASN A 67 0.63 -30.90 -1.86
CA ASN A 67 1.78 -30.82 -0.94
C ASN A 67 1.82 -31.97 0.07
N VAL A 68 0.71 -32.71 0.18
CA VAL A 68 0.53 -33.88 1.05
C VAL A 68 0.06 -35.06 0.20
N ILE A 69 0.00 -36.25 0.79
CA ILE A 69 -0.56 -37.43 0.11
C ILE A 69 -2.01 -37.17 -0.30
N LYS A 70 -2.46 -37.80 -1.41
CA LYS A 70 -3.81 -37.60 -1.95
C LYS A 70 -4.89 -37.86 -0.92
N ALA A 71 -4.70 -38.88 -0.07
CA ALA A 71 -5.63 -39.19 1.00
C ALA A 71 -5.81 -38.03 1.98
N PHE A 72 -4.76 -37.27 2.32
CA PHE A 72 -4.87 -36.11 3.20
C PHE A 72 -5.69 -35.00 2.55
N ASP A 73 -5.40 -34.65 1.29
CA ASP A 73 -6.15 -33.62 0.57
C ASP A 73 -7.66 -33.97 0.53
N MET A 74 -8.01 -35.25 0.37
CA MET A 74 -9.39 -35.71 0.38
C MET A 74 -10.01 -35.75 1.78
N GLY A 75 -9.31 -36.33 2.75
CA GLY A 75 -9.79 -36.51 4.12
C GLY A 75 -9.98 -35.19 4.85
N VAL A 76 -8.97 -34.34 4.83
CA VAL A 76 -8.94 -33.06 5.57
C VAL A 76 -9.98 -32.07 5.04
N ALA A 77 -10.27 -32.10 3.73
CA ALA A 77 -11.34 -31.29 3.12
C ALA A 77 -12.75 -31.59 3.67
N THR A 78 -12.94 -32.74 4.31
CA THR A 78 -14.21 -33.15 4.92
C THR A 78 -14.29 -32.91 6.43
N MET A 79 -13.20 -32.46 7.06
CA MET A 79 -13.13 -32.30 8.51
C MET A 79 -13.72 -30.98 8.96
N LYS A 80 -14.52 -31.01 10.03
CA LYS A 80 -15.00 -29.80 10.73
C LYS A 80 -14.00 -29.35 11.79
N LEU A 81 -14.16 -28.12 12.28
CA LEU A 81 -13.33 -27.56 13.35
C LEU A 81 -13.42 -28.41 14.63
N GLY A 82 -12.27 -28.87 15.15
CA GLY A 82 -12.18 -29.69 16.36
C GLY A 82 -12.55 -31.17 16.15
N GLU A 83 -12.83 -31.60 14.92
CA GLU A 83 -13.09 -32.99 14.58
C GLU A 83 -11.84 -33.84 14.78
N ARG A 84 -12.04 -35.07 15.29
CA ARG A 84 -11.01 -36.11 15.29
C ARG A 84 -11.48 -37.32 14.50
N CYS A 85 -10.62 -37.86 13.64
CA CYS A 85 -10.94 -39.03 12.83
C CYS A 85 -9.74 -39.93 12.60
N PHE A 86 -9.98 -41.21 12.32
CA PHE A 86 -9.02 -42.05 11.62
C PHE A 86 -9.20 -41.92 10.11
N LEU A 87 -8.09 -41.89 9.40
CA LEU A 87 -8.02 -41.95 7.95
C LEU A 87 -7.15 -43.14 7.55
N THR A 88 -7.77 -44.15 6.93
CA THR A 88 -7.08 -45.31 6.36
C THR A 88 -6.78 -45.03 4.89
N CYS A 89 -5.50 -45.06 4.53
CA CYS A 89 -4.99 -44.65 3.24
C CYS A 89 -4.35 -45.85 2.54
N ALA A 90 -4.96 -46.31 1.45
CA ALA A 90 -4.36 -47.31 0.58
C ALA A 90 -3.10 -46.74 -0.13
N PRO A 91 -2.17 -47.60 -0.58
CA PRO A 91 -0.88 -47.17 -1.09
C PRO A 91 -0.96 -46.21 -2.28
N ASN A 92 -1.91 -46.43 -3.20
CA ASN A 92 -2.16 -45.59 -4.38
C ASN A 92 -2.64 -44.16 -4.05
N TYR A 93 -3.14 -43.93 -2.83
CA TYR A 93 -3.49 -42.61 -2.29
C TYR A 93 -2.46 -42.07 -1.28
N ALA A 94 -1.38 -42.83 -1.03
CA ALA A 94 -0.26 -42.52 -0.15
C ALA A 94 1.08 -42.51 -0.93
N TYR A 95 2.03 -43.39 -0.59
CA TYR A 95 3.38 -43.44 -1.18
C TYR A 95 3.59 -44.53 -2.25
N GLY A 96 2.56 -45.32 -2.54
CA GLY A 96 2.55 -46.34 -3.59
C GLY A 96 3.65 -47.41 -3.44
N ALA A 97 4.02 -48.01 -4.57
CA ALA A 97 5.02 -49.07 -4.66
C ALA A 97 6.45 -48.62 -4.29
N ALA A 98 6.71 -47.31 -4.26
CA ALA A 98 8.01 -46.80 -3.84
C ALA A 98 8.15 -46.75 -2.31
N GLY A 99 7.03 -46.53 -1.59
CA GLY A 99 7.06 -46.21 -0.17
C GLY A 99 7.81 -44.89 0.12
N SER A 100 8.25 -44.73 1.35
CA SER A 100 9.17 -43.66 1.79
C SER A 100 10.19 -44.23 2.79
N PRO A 101 11.21 -44.95 2.30
CA PRO A 101 12.21 -45.59 3.16
C PRO A 101 12.99 -44.60 4.04
N PRO A 102 13.42 -45.01 5.25
CA PRO A 102 13.24 -46.33 5.85
C PRO A 102 11.91 -46.51 6.60
N ALA A 103 11.15 -45.43 6.79
CA ALA A 103 9.99 -45.42 7.71
C ALA A 103 8.73 -46.05 7.10
N ILE A 104 8.52 -45.89 5.79
CA ILE A 104 7.32 -46.36 5.08
C ILE A 104 7.74 -47.37 4.00
N PRO A 105 7.38 -48.66 4.15
CA PRO A 105 7.65 -49.68 3.14
C PRO A 105 6.92 -49.43 1.80
N PRO A 106 7.38 -50.06 0.71
CA PRO A 106 6.60 -50.24 -0.52
C PRO A 106 5.19 -50.77 -0.26
N ASP A 107 4.20 -50.25 -0.99
CA ASP A 107 2.80 -50.71 -0.96
C ASP A 107 2.17 -50.74 0.44
N ALA A 108 2.63 -49.87 1.34
CA ALA A 108 2.12 -49.78 2.70
C ALA A 108 0.76 -49.07 2.77
N THR A 109 -0.20 -49.70 3.45
CA THR A 109 -1.43 -49.03 3.90
C THR A 109 -1.12 -48.26 5.18
N LEU A 110 -1.54 -47.00 5.25
CA LEU A 110 -1.26 -46.12 6.38
C LEU A 110 -2.56 -45.80 7.13
N ILE A 111 -2.46 -45.66 8.45
CA ILE A 111 -3.56 -45.23 9.30
C ILE A 111 -3.13 -43.94 9.99
N PHE A 112 -3.89 -42.88 9.78
CA PHE A 112 -3.65 -41.60 10.42
C PHE A 112 -4.76 -41.28 11.41
N GLU A 113 -4.39 -40.91 12.62
CA GLU A 113 -5.29 -40.18 13.52
C GLU A 113 -5.10 -38.69 13.27
N LEU A 114 -6.17 -37.96 12.97
CA LEU A 114 -6.15 -36.53 12.66
C LEU A 114 -7.01 -35.77 13.68
N GLU A 115 -6.57 -34.56 14.04
CA GLU A 115 -7.34 -33.59 14.81
C GLU A 115 -7.29 -32.22 14.13
N MET A 116 -8.44 -31.71 13.70
CA MET A 116 -8.54 -30.41 13.03
C MET A 116 -8.49 -29.26 14.05
N LEU A 117 -7.44 -28.44 14.00
CA LEU A 117 -7.28 -27.29 14.90
C LEU A 117 -7.89 -26.02 14.32
N GLY A 118 -7.85 -25.88 12.99
CA GLY A 118 -8.47 -24.77 12.28
C GLY A 118 -7.89 -24.58 10.89
N TRP A 119 -8.36 -23.55 10.21
CA TRP A 119 -7.86 -23.15 8.90
C TRP A 119 -7.97 -21.65 8.71
N LYS A 120 -7.15 -21.13 7.81
CA LYS A 120 -7.18 -19.75 7.34
C LYS A 120 -7.46 -19.73 5.85
N GLY A 121 -8.26 -18.76 5.43
CA GLY A 121 -8.47 -18.46 4.01
C GLY A 121 -7.17 -18.06 3.32
N GLU A 122 -7.25 -17.91 2.00
CA GLU A 122 -6.14 -17.36 1.23
C GLU A 122 -6.11 -15.84 1.41
N ASP A 123 -4.98 -15.29 1.85
CA ASP A 123 -4.81 -13.85 2.02
C ASP A 123 -4.58 -13.17 0.66
N LEU A 124 -5.53 -12.34 0.24
CA LEU A 124 -5.49 -11.57 -0.99
C LEU A 124 -5.07 -10.11 -0.78
N SER A 125 -4.70 -9.74 0.45
CA SER A 125 -4.27 -8.38 0.72
C SER A 125 -2.96 -8.06 -0.02
N PRO A 126 -2.81 -6.84 -0.57
CA PRO A 126 -1.59 -6.43 -1.27
C PRO A 126 -0.30 -6.61 -0.47
N ASN A 127 -0.38 -6.55 0.86
CA ASN A 127 0.76 -6.63 1.78
C ASN A 127 0.89 -7.98 2.48
N GLN A 128 0.02 -8.96 2.18
CA GLN A 128 -0.07 -10.22 2.92
C GLN A 128 -0.23 -10.02 4.45
N ASP A 129 -1.11 -9.09 4.83
CA ASP A 129 -1.39 -8.69 6.21
C ASP A 129 -2.69 -9.30 6.79
N GLY A 130 -3.33 -10.24 6.09
CA GLY A 130 -4.57 -10.92 6.51
C GLY A 130 -5.80 -10.02 6.50
N SER A 131 -5.74 -8.90 5.77
CA SER A 131 -6.85 -7.95 5.74
C SER A 131 -7.95 -8.30 4.73
N ILE A 132 -7.67 -9.24 3.81
CA ILE A 132 -8.63 -9.77 2.84
C ILE A 132 -8.47 -11.29 2.80
N ASP A 133 -9.24 -12.01 3.60
CA ASP A 133 -9.19 -13.47 3.63
C ASP A 133 -10.25 -14.07 2.71
N ARG A 134 -9.84 -14.84 1.71
CA ARG A 134 -10.72 -15.54 0.77
C ARG A 134 -11.00 -16.98 1.22
N THR A 135 -12.27 -17.37 1.15
CA THR A 135 -12.74 -18.77 1.18
C THR A 135 -13.51 -19.07 -0.11
N ILE A 136 -13.04 -20.03 -0.91
CA ILE A 136 -13.72 -20.42 -2.15
C ILE A 136 -14.90 -21.32 -1.79
N LEU A 137 -16.14 -20.91 -2.09
CA LEU A 137 -17.35 -21.69 -1.82
C LEU A 137 -17.67 -22.63 -2.99
N GLU A 138 -17.61 -22.11 -4.21
CA GLU A 138 -17.81 -22.85 -5.46
C GLU A 138 -16.65 -22.54 -6.40
N ALA A 139 -15.81 -23.55 -6.68
CA ALA A 139 -14.69 -23.41 -7.60
C ALA A 139 -15.16 -23.41 -9.07
N SER A 140 -14.35 -22.83 -9.96
CA SER A 140 -14.55 -22.87 -11.41
C SER A 140 -13.27 -23.28 -12.12
N ASP A 141 -13.41 -24.15 -13.12
CA ASP A 141 -12.29 -24.57 -13.99
C ASP A 141 -11.93 -23.51 -15.05
N LYS A 142 -12.76 -22.47 -15.21
CA LYS A 142 -12.52 -21.39 -16.18
C LYS A 142 -11.43 -20.46 -15.66
N LYS A 143 -10.19 -20.70 -16.10
CA LYS A 143 -9.00 -19.88 -15.77
C LYS A 143 -8.97 -18.50 -16.45
N ARG A 144 -10.04 -17.72 -16.30
CA ARG A 144 -10.13 -16.34 -16.76
C ARG A 144 -10.46 -15.48 -15.56
N THR A 145 -9.63 -14.47 -15.33
CA THR A 145 -9.78 -13.48 -14.27
C THR A 145 -9.92 -12.09 -14.89
N PRO A 146 -10.52 -11.12 -14.18
CA PRO A 146 -10.54 -9.73 -14.60
C PRO A 146 -9.12 -9.16 -14.71
N SER A 147 -8.93 -8.20 -15.61
CA SER A 147 -7.71 -7.40 -15.73
C SER A 147 -8.04 -5.91 -15.80
N ASP A 148 -7.04 -5.03 -15.68
CA ASP A 148 -7.26 -3.58 -15.64
C ASP A 148 -8.07 -3.08 -16.85
N GLY A 149 -9.17 -2.37 -16.58
CA GLY A 149 -10.10 -1.87 -17.60
C GLY A 149 -10.99 -2.92 -18.26
N ALA A 150 -10.92 -4.20 -17.86
CA ALA A 150 -11.86 -5.21 -18.34
C ALA A 150 -13.25 -4.97 -17.77
N PHE A 151 -14.29 -5.12 -18.58
CA PHE A 151 -15.67 -5.14 -18.08
C PHE A 151 -15.88 -6.33 -17.14
N VAL A 152 -16.55 -6.14 -16.01
CA VAL A 152 -16.84 -7.17 -15.01
C VAL A 152 -18.34 -7.25 -14.79
N LYS A 153 -18.86 -8.46 -14.80
CA LYS A 153 -20.21 -8.79 -14.35
C LYS A 153 -20.10 -9.71 -13.14
N ALA A 154 -20.59 -9.25 -12.00
CA ALA A 154 -20.56 -10.02 -10.76
C ALA A 154 -21.87 -9.86 -9.99
N HIS A 155 -22.16 -10.84 -9.14
CA HIS A 155 -23.18 -10.73 -8.11
C HIS A 155 -22.47 -10.58 -6.77
N ILE A 156 -22.86 -9.58 -5.98
CA ILE A 156 -22.25 -9.29 -4.68
C ILE A 156 -23.32 -9.27 -3.59
N SER A 157 -22.97 -9.87 -2.45
CA SER A 157 -23.78 -9.83 -1.24
C SER A 157 -22.88 -9.49 -0.06
N GLY A 158 -23.08 -8.31 0.51
CA GLY A 158 -22.36 -7.82 1.69
C GLY A 158 -23.16 -8.07 2.96
N SER A 159 -22.50 -8.61 3.98
CA SER A 159 -23.08 -8.87 5.30
C SER A 159 -22.17 -8.41 6.43
N PHE A 160 -22.80 -8.03 7.54
CA PHE A 160 -22.14 -7.62 8.77
C PHE A 160 -22.89 -8.23 9.96
N GLU A 161 -22.19 -9.00 10.79
CA GLU A 161 -22.77 -9.72 11.94
C GLU A 161 -24.02 -10.56 11.56
N GLY A 162 -23.97 -11.20 10.39
CA GLY A 162 -25.07 -12.02 9.86
C GLY A 162 -26.22 -11.24 9.21
N ARG A 163 -26.21 -9.91 9.26
CA ARG A 163 -27.18 -9.06 8.54
C ARG A 163 -26.66 -8.71 7.15
N VAL A 164 -27.38 -9.11 6.12
CA VAL A 164 -27.13 -8.65 4.74
C VAL A 164 -27.51 -7.17 4.65
N PHE A 165 -26.56 -6.34 4.18
CA PHE A 165 -26.77 -4.89 3.99
C PHE A 165 -26.78 -4.50 2.51
N GLU A 166 -26.24 -5.33 1.63
CA GLU A 166 -26.29 -5.16 0.18
C GLU A 166 -26.37 -6.53 -0.49
N ASP A 167 -27.20 -6.66 -1.52
CA ASP A 167 -27.32 -7.84 -2.37
C ASP A 167 -27.79 -7.37 -3.76
N ARG A 168 -26.90 -7.45 -4.76
CA ARG A 168 -27.18 -6.95 -6.11
C ARG A 168 -26.23 -7.51 -7.17
N ASP A 169 -26.70 -7.48 -8.41
CA ASP A 169 -25.85 -7.63 -9.58
C ASP A 169 -25.16 -6.29 -9.92
N VAL A 170 -23.88 -6.37 -10.28
CA VAL A 170 -23.06 -5.22 -10.65
C VAL A 170 -22.36 -5.45 -11.98
N GLU A 171 -22.31 -4.38 -12.76
CA GLU A 171 -21.66 -4.31 -14.07
C GLU A 171 -20.83 -3.03 -14.13
N PHE A 172 -19.50 -3.17 -14.25
CA PHE A 172 -18.57 -2.04 -14.24
C PHE A 172 -17.25 -2.40 -14.90
N ASP A 173 -16.46 -1.40 -15.27
CA ASP A 173 -15.09 -1.60 -15.74
C ASP A 173 -14.15 -1.76 -14.55
N TYR A 174 -13.39 -2.85 -14.52
CA TYR A 174 -12.46 -3.15 -13.44
C TYR A 174 -11.46 -2.01 -13.25
N GLY A 175 -11.34 -1.55 -12.01
CA GLY A 175 -10.61 -0.35 -11.61
C GLY A 175 -11.50 0.89 -11.44
N GLU A 176 -12.79 0.80 -11.74
CA GLU A 176 -13.79 1.86 -11.56
C GLU A 176 -14.88 1.49 -10.54
N GLY A 177 -14.73 0.38 -9.78
CA GLY A 177 -15.76 -0.14 -8.87
C GLY A 177 -16.23 0.86 -7.81
N LYS A 178 -15.32 1.69 -7.29
CA LYS A 178 -15.65 2.75 -6.33
C LYS A 178 -16.74 3.71 -6.83
N ALA A 179 -16.84 3.93 -8.15
CA ALA A 179 -17.86 4.81 -8.74
C ALA A 179 -19.30 4.31 -8.56
N ILE A 180 -19.47 3.01 -8.35
CA ILE A 180 -20.78 2.35 -8.16
C ILE A 180 -20.94 1.78 -6.74
N GLY A 181 -20.09 2.19 -5.80
CA GLY A 181 -20.15 1.80 -4.40
C GLY A 181 -19.48 0.45 -4.06
N ILE A 182 -18.65 -0.10 -4.95
CA ILE A 182 -17.83 -1.28 -4.61
C ILE A 182 -16.68 -0.85 -3.70
N ILE A 183 -16.49 -1.57 -2.60
CA ILE A 183 -15.36 -1.38 -1.69
C ILE A 183 -14.07 -1.94 -2.30
N ASP A 184 -12.93 -1.32 -1.98
CA ASP A 184 -11.62 -1.67 -2.55
C ASP A 184 -11.28 -3.16 -2.37
N GLY A 185 -11.66 -3.77 -1.25
CA GLY A 185 -11.39 -5.18 -0.96
C GLY A 185 -12.13 -6.15 -1.90
N VAL A 186 -13.35 -5.81 -2.32
CA VAL A 186 -14.09 -6.61 -3.33
C VAL A 186 -13.43 -6.46 -4.69
N GLU A 187 -12.98 -5.26 -5.04
CA GLU A 187 -12.28 -5.04 -6.31
C GLU A 187 -10.94 -5.79 -6.36
N ILE A 188 -10.13 -5.73 -5.30
CA ILE A 188 -8.89 -6.51 -5.18
C ILE A 188 -9.16 -8.02 -5.27
N ALA A 189 -10.22 -8.49 -4.60
CA ALA A 189 -10.61 -9.89 -4.63
C ALA A 189 -10.96 -10.37 -6.05
N LEU A 190 -11.72 -9.57 -6.80
CA LEU A 190 -12.15 -9.91 -8.16
C LEU A 190 -10.99 -10.25 -9.08
N GLU A 191 -9.83 -9.59 -8.96
CA GLU A 191 -8.63 -9.88 -9.76
C GLU A 191 -8.13 -11.32 -9.64
N LYS A 192 -8.38 -11.94 -8.47
CA LYS A 192 -7.91 -13.29 -8.14
C LYS A 192 -9.00 -14.35 -8.31
N MET A 193 -10.22 -13.94 -8.65
CA MET A 193 -11.35 -14.83 -8.88
C MET A 193 -11.41 -15.33 -10.32
N ASN A 194 -11.78 -16.59 -10.48
CA ASN A 194 -12.06 -17.18 -11.78
C ASN A 194 -13.52 -16.94 -12.19
N VAL A 195 -13.77 -16.79 -13.48
CA VAL A 195 -15.16 -16.66 -13.96
C VAL A 195 -15.96 -17.91 -13.63
N GLY A 196 -17.12 -17.74 -13.00
CA GLY A 196 -18.00 -18.79 -12.48
C GLY A 196 -17.71 -19.18 -11.03
N GLU A 197 -16.63 -18.67 -10.43
CA GLU A 197 -16.29 -18.89 -9.02
C GLU A 197 -17.23 -18.10 -8.11
N THR A 198 -17.66 -18.73 -7.02
CA THR A 198 -18.33 -18.07 -5.90
C THR A 198 -17.41 -18.15 -4.69
N SER A 199 -17.04 -17.01 -4.12
CA SER A 199 -16.10 -16.92 -3.00
C SER A 199 -16.63 -15.98 -1.92
N ARG A 200 -16.35 -16.32 -0.66
CA ARG A 200 -16.58 -15.47 0.50
C ARG A 200 -15.28 -14.78 0.90
N PHE A 201 -15.38 -13.51 1.25
CA PHE A 201 -14.28 -12.65 1.64
C PHE A 201 -14.56 -12.04 3.00
N LYS A 202 -13.61 -12.15 3.92
CA LYS A 202 -13.60 -11.38 5.16
C LYS A 202 -12.66 -10.20 4.97
N ILE A 203 -13.23 -8.99 4.97
CA ILE A 203 -12.53 -7.77 4.55
C ILE A 203 -12.46 -6.82 5.75
N GLN A 204 -11.24 -6.55 6.21
CA GLN A 204 -10.99 -5.60 7.29
C GLN A 204 -11.26 -4.16 6.82
N ALA A 205 -11.51 -3.28 7.78
CA ALA A 205 -11.91 -1.89 7.54
C ALA A 205 -11.03 -1.12 6.55
N LYS A 206 -9.71 -1.36 6.55
CA LYS A 206 -8.73 -0.75 5.63
C LYS A 206 -9.11 -0.90 4.16
N TYR A 207 -9.75 -2.01 3.79
CA TYR A 207 -10.22 -2.31 2.43
C TYR A 207 -11.76 -2.35 2.32
N ALA A 208 -12.47 -1.90 3.36
CA ALA A 208 -13.92 -1.82 3.41
C ALA A 208 -14.37 -0.35 3.62
N PHE A 209 -14.99 -0.06 4.77
CA PHE A 209 -15.57 1.25 5.08
C PHE A 209 -14.67 2.14 5.98
N GLY A 210 -13.44 1.71 6.24
CA GLY A 210 -12.44 2.50 6.95
C GLY A 210 -12.83 2.92 8.37
N ALA A 211 -12.23 4.03 8.82
CA ALA A 211 -12.48 4.61 10.13
C ALA A 211 -13.81 5.39 10.23
N GLU A 212 -14.45 5.67 9.09
CA GLU A 212 -15.73 6.38 9.05
C GLU A 212 -16.91 5.41 9.21
N GLY A 213 -16.76 4.16 8.74
CA GLY A 213 -17.87 3.22 8.66
C GLY A 213 -18.82 3.58 7.52
N ASN A 214 -20.05 3.11 7.60
CA ASN A 214 -21.10 3.45 6.63
C ASN A 214 -22.45 3.55 7.33
N GLU A 215 -23.00 4.77 7.42
CA GLU A 215 -24.26 5.02 8.13
C GLU A 215 -25.47 4.35 7.44
N GLU A 216 -25.52 4.38 6.10
CA GLU A 216 -26.61 3.79 5.31
C GLU A 216 -26.74 2.29 5.55
N PHE A 217 -25.60 1.60 5.53
CA PHE A 217 -25.52 0.17 5.82
C PHE A 217 -25.48 -0.14 7.31
N LYS A 218 -25.43 0.87 8.19
CA LYS A 218 -25.27 0.74 9.65
C LYS A 218 -24.04 -0.09 10.03
N ILE A 219 -22.92 0.24 9.42
CA ILE A 219 -21.63 -0.39 9.65
C ILE A 219 -20.78 0.57 10.49
N PRO A 220 -20.31 0.16 11.67
CA PRO A 220 -19.54 1.04 12.53
C PRO A 220 -18.14 1.30 11.98
N PRO A 221 -17.48 2.39 12.44
CA PRO A 221 -16.05 2.61 12.25
C PRO A 221 -15.20 1.37 12.50
N ASN A 222 -14.22 1.14 11.63
CA ASN A 222 -13.24 0.06 11.76
C ASN A 222 -13.85 -1.36 11.76
N ALA A 223 -15.07 -1.52 11.25
CA ALA A 223 -15.72 -2.82 11.12
C ALA A 223 -15.03 -3.71 10.07
N THR A 224 -14.98 -5.01 10.37
CA THR A 224 -14.71 -6.06 9.39
C THR A 224 -16.04 -6.54 8.81
N VAL A 225 -16.15 -6.63 7.50
CA VAL A 225 -17.37 -7.05 6.79
C VAL A 225 -17.12 -8.33 6.02
N GLU A 226 -18.18 -9.06 5.73
CA GLU A 226 -18.13 -10.27 4.91
C GLU A 226 -18.83 -10.03 3.58
N TYR A 227 -18.18 -10.39 2.48
CA TYR A 227 -18.77 -10.34 1.15
C TYR A 227 -18.78 -11.72 0.52
N THR A 228 -19.92 -12.15 0.02
CA THR A 228 -20.02 -13.26 -0.92
C THR A 228 -20.10 -12.68 -2.32
N VAL A 229 -19.14 -13.05 -3.17
CA VAL A 229 -19.05 -12.57 -4.54
C VAL A 229 -19.10 -13.77 -5.47
N LYS A 230 -19.92 -13.67 -6.52
CA LYS A 230 -19.92 -14.59 -7.65
C LYS A 230 -19.49 -13.84 -8.89
N LEU A 231 -18.33 -14.20 -9.44
CA LEU A 231 -17.86 -13.63 -10.69
C LEU A 231 -18.60 -14.31 -11.84
N VAL A 232 -19.54 -13.60 -12.48
CA VAL A 232 -20.39 -14.19 -13.54
C VAL A 232 -19.66 -14.20 -14.87
N ASP A 233 -19.06 -13.08 -15.25
CA ASP A 233 -18.31 -12.92 -16.48
C ASP A 233 -17.31 -11.76 -16.38
N CYS A 234 -16.27 -11.77 -17.21
CA CYS A 234 -15.39 -10.63 -17.36
C CYS A 234 -14.86 -10.51 -18.79
N GLY A 235 -14.82 -9.29 -19.34
CA GLY A 235 -14.21 -9.02 -20.63
C GLY A 235 -12.71 -9.36 -20.65
N LYS A 236 -12.14 -9.39 -21.85
CA LYS A 236 -10.68 -9.31 -21.97
C LYS A 236 -10.30 -7.86 -21.71
N GLY A 237 -9.35 -7.60 -20.81
CA GLY A 237 -8.81 -6.25 -20.66
C GLY A 237 -8.14 -5.77 -21.95
N LEU A 238 -7.93 -4.48 -22.05
CA LEU A 238 -7.28 -3.85 -23.19
C LEU A 238 -5.82 -4.32 -23.29
N GLU A 239 -5.50 -5.06 -24.35
CA GLU A 239 -4.12 -5.43 -24.67
C GLU A 239 -3.48 -4.30 -25.49
N GLU A 240 -2.96 -3.29 -24.80
CA GLU A 240 -2.43 -2.03 -25.40
C GLU A 240 -1.44 -2.26 -26.57
N TRP A 241 -0.68 -3.35 -26.53
CA TRP A 241 0.31 -3.74 -27.54
C TRP A 241 -0.30 -4.28 -28.83
N LYS A 242 -1.56 -4.75 -28.82
CA LYS A 242 -2.28 -5.24 -30.01
C LYS A 242 -3.00 -4.14 -30.78
N LEU A 243 -3.24 -2.99 -30.14
CA LEU A 243 -4.00 -1.90 -30.73
C LEU A 243 -3.18 -1.17 -31.80
N SER A 244 -3.82 -0.90 -32.94
CA SER A 244 -3.32 0.04 -33.94
C SER A 244 -3.34 1.48 -33.41
N ASP A 245 -2.60 2.39 -34.04
CA ASP A 245 -2.59 3.81 -33.62
C ASP A 245 -3.97 4.48 -33.74
N GLU A 246 -4.81 4.03 -34.68
CA GLU A 246 -6.19 4.51 -34.86
C GLU A 246 -7.11 4.04 -33.73
N GLU A 247 -7.01 2.76 -33.35
CA GLU A 247 -7.76 2.21 -32.22
C GLU A 247 -7.31 2.82 -30.89
N ARG A 248 -6.00 3.02 -30.69
CA ARG A 248 -5.45 3.73 -29.53
C ARG A 248 -6.00 5.14 -29.41
N LEU A 249 -6.14 5.85 -30.53
CA LEU A 249 -6.69 7.21 -30.54
C LEU A 249 -8.18 7.22 -30.20
N ALA A 250 -8.96 6.26 -30.71
CA ALA A 250 -10.37 6.10 -30.38
C ALA A 250 -10.54 5.82 -28.88
N GLU A 251 -9.76 4.89 -28.34
CA GLU A 251 -9.81 4.51 -26.92
C GLU A 251 -9.33 5.65 -26.00
N ALA A 252 -8.30 6.40 -26.40
CA ALA A 252 -7.88 7.60 -25.67
C ALA A 252 -9.01 8.64 -25.53
N LYS A 253 -9.82 8.83 -26.58
CA LYS A 253 -10.98 9.73 -26.54
C LYS A 253 -12.03 9.25 -25.55
N VAL A 254 -12.31 7.94 -25.51
CA VAL A 254 -13.21 7.32 -24.52
C VAL A 254 -12.73 7.58 -23.09
N TYR A 255 -11.45 7.31 -22.80
CA TYR A 255 -10.88 7.57 -21.47
C TYR A 255 -10.92 9.06 -21.07
N LYS A 256 -10.67 9.96 -22.02
CA LYS A 256 -10.78 11.40 -21.79
C LYS A 256 -12.22 11.82 -21.46
N GLU A 257 -13.22 11.25 -22.12
CA GLU A 257 -14.62 11.50 -21.84
C GLU A 257 -15.03 10.94 -20.47
N LYS A 258 -14.61 9.70 -20.14
CA LYS A 258 -14.79 9.11 -18.80
C LYS A 258 -14.19 10.00 -17.72
N GLY A 259 -12.94 10.44 -17.88
CA GLY A 259 -12.28 11.35 -16.93
C GLY A 259 -13.04 12.66 -16.75
N THR A 260 -13.62 13.21 -17.83
CA THR A 260 -14.44 14.43 -17.79
C THR A 260 -15.76 14.21 -17.05
N ASN A 261 -16.37 13.03 -17.19
CA ASN A 261 -17.57 12.67 -16.45
C ASN A 261 -17.29 12.52 -14.95
N TYR A 262 -16.17 11.91 -14.56
CA TYR A 262 -15.76 11.83 -13.16
C TYR A 262 -15.38 13.19 -12.57
N PHE A 263 -14.74 14.05 -13.37
CA PHE A 263 -14.45 15.43 -12.98
C PHE A 263 -15.74 16.20 -12.64
N LYS A 264 -16.80 16.05 -13.44
CA LYS A 264 -18.10 16.67 -13.17
C LYS A 264 -18.79 16.14 -11.91
N LYS A 265 -18.51 14.89 -11.54
CA LYS A 265 -18.98 14.26 -10.30
C LYS A 265 -18.09 14.57 -9.09
N GLU A 266 -17.12 15.48 -9.24
CA GLU A 266 -16.14 15.86 -8.20
C GLU A 266 -15.27 14.70 -7.69
N ASN A 267 -15.22 13.59 -8.42
CA ASN A 267 -14.34 12.46 -8.10
C ASN A 267 -12.99 12.65 -8.81
N TRP A 268 -12.14 13.47 -8.19
CA TRP A 268 -10.83 13.85 -8.76
C TRP A 268 -9.90 12.66 -8.92
N ALA A 269 -9.90 11.71 -7.99
CA ALA A 269 -9.01 10.55 -8.02
C ALA A 269 -9.30 9.63 -9.22
N LEU A 270 -10.56 9.28 -9.47
CA LEU A 270 -10.94 8.49 -10.65
C LEU A 270 -10.74 9.29 -11.94
N ALA A 271 -11.00 10.60 -11.93
CA ALA A 271 -10.73 11.46 -13.08
C ALA A 271 -9.23 11.44 -13.47
N ILE A 272 -8.33 11.58 -12.49
CA ILE A 272 -6.87 11.48 -12.70
C ILE A 272 -6.50 10.11 -13.24
N LYS A 273 -7.07 9.02 -12.69
CA LYS A 273 -6.83 7.65 -13.16
C LYS A 273 -7.21 7.50 -14.65
N MET A 274 -8.40 7.96 -15.04
CA MET A 274 -8.87 7.88 -16.43
C MET A 274 -8.03 8.73 -17.38
N TYR A 275 -7.68 9.95 -16.98
CA TYR A 275 -6.79 10.79 -17.79
C TYR A 275 -5.38 10.20 -17.90
N THR A 276 -4.89 9.52 -16.86
CA THR A 276 -3.61 8.81 -16.90
C THR A 276 -3.65 7.62 -17.86
N LYS A 277 -4.74 6.84 -17.88
CA LYS A 277 -4.96 5.80 -18.90
C LYS A 277 -4.95 6.39 -20.32
N CYS A 278 -5.64 7.52 -20.51
CA CYS A 278 -5.59 8.29 -21.77
C CYS A 278 -4.16 8.73 -22.13
N LYS A 279 -3.36 9.19 -21.16
CA LYS A 279 -1.96 9.58 -21.39
C LYS A 279 -1.10 8.40 -21.85
N ASN A 280 -1.28 7.23 -21.25
CA ASN A 280 -0.45 6.04 -21.49
C ASN A 280 -0.77 5.36 -22.84
N ILE A 281 -2.05 5.32 -23.23
CA ILE A 281 -2.47 4.67 -24.48
C ILE A 281 -2.11 5.47 -25.73
N LEU A 282 -1.90 6.79 -25.59
CA LEU A 282 -1.58 7.65 -26.73
C LEU A 282 -0.18 7.31 -27.29
N PRO A 283 -0.04 7.15 -28.61
CA PRO A 283 1.23 6.77 -29.21
C PRO A 283 2.34 7.79 -28.90
N THR A 284 3.55 7.29 -28.65
CA THR A 284 4.77 8.07 -28.40
C THR A 284 5.43 8.59 -29.67
N THR A 285 4.92 8.23 -30.85
CA THR A 285 5.33 8.80 -32.15
C THR A 285 4.79 10.24 -32.30
N VAL A 286 5.39 11.15 -31.54
CA VAL A 286 4.89 12.48 -31.18
C VAL A 286 4.98 13.54 -32.31
N HIS A 287 5.53 13.26 -33.48
CA HIS A 287 5.99 14.34 -34.38
C HIS A 287 5.20 14.59 -35.66
N THR A 288 4.20 13.77 -35.98
CA THR A 288 3.48 13.92 -37.27
C THR A 288 1.98 14.16 -37.16
N ASN A 289 1.34 13.86 -36.01
CA ASN A 289 -0.11 13.99 -35.88
C ASN A 289 -0.52 15.10 -34.90
N GLU A 290 -0.93 16.25 -35.47
CA GLU A 290 -1.43 17.42 -34.74
C GLU A 290 -2.63 17.10 -33.84
N GLU A 291 -3.43 16.08 -34.17
CA GLU A 291 -4.57 15.64 -33.36
C GLU A 291 -4.12 15.00 -32.04
N VAL A 292 -3.09 14.14 -32.08
CA VAL A 292 -2.52 13.49 -30.90
C VAL A 292 -1.93 14.54 -29.96
N LYS A 293 -1.23 15.54 -30.51
CA LYS A 293 -0.68 16.66 -29.73
C LYS A 293 -1.78 17.41 -28.98
N LYS A 294 -2.88 17.75 -29.65
CA LYS A 294 -4.03 18.43 -29.03
C LYS A 294 -4.65 17.59 -27.91
N ILE A 295 -4.77 16.28 -28.09
CA ILE A 295 -5.31 15.39 -27.05
C ILE A 295 -4.35 15.30 -25.86
N LYS A 296 -3.04 15.18 -26.08
CA LYS A 296 -2.04 15.19 -24.99
C LYS A 296 -2.09 16.48 -24.19
N VAL A 297 -2.06 17.63 -24.87
CA VAL A 297 -2.18 18.96 -24.22
C VAL A 297 -3.46 19.04 -23.39
N ALA A 298 -4.61 18.64 -23.94
CA ALA A 298 -5.88 18.64 -23.22
C ALA A 298 -5.88 17.69 -22.01
N THR A 299 -5.27 16.52 -22.13
CA THR A 299 -5.20 15.49 -21.09
C THR A 299 -4.36 15.97 -19.91
N HIS A 300 -3.11 16.38 -20.15
CA HIS A 300 -2.22 16.94 -19.13
C HIS A 300 -2.83 18.18 -18.46
N SER A 301 -3.47 19.06 -19.25
CA SER A 301 -4.17 20.23 -18.71
C SER A 301 -5.30 19.83 -17.76
N ASN A 302 -6.10 18.83 -18.09
CA ASN A 302 -7.18 18.35 -17.22
C ASN A 302 -6.65 17.64 -15.96
N ILE A 303 -5.58 16.86 -16.07
CA ILE A 303 -4.90 16.25 -14.91
C ILE A 303 -4.43 17.34 -13.95
N ALA A 304 -3.71 18.36 -14.44
CA ALA A 304 -3.25 19.47 -13.62
C ALA A 304 -4.40 20.18 -12.88
N LEU A 305 -5.56 20.33 -13.54
CA LEU A 305 -6.75 20.90 -12.90
C LEU A 305 -7.30 19.99 -11.78
N CYS A 306 -7.29 18.67 -11.98
CA CYS A 306 -7.72 17.73 -10.94
C CYS A 306 -6.79 17.80 -9.72
N HIS A 307 -5.47 17.76 -9.91
CA HIS A 307 -4.51 17.90 -8.80
C HIS A 307 -4.64 19.25 -8.08
N GLN A 308 -4.85 20.34 -8.82
CA GLN A 308 -5.11 21.66 -8.22
C GLN A 308 -6.37 21.67 -7.35
N LYS A 309 -7.41 20.90 -7.72
CA LYS A 309 -8.63 20.73 -6.90
C LYS A 309 -8.43 19.80 -5.71
N SER A 310 -7.55 18.80 -5.85
CA SER A 310 -7.12 17.91 -4.76
C SER A 310 -6.09 18.53 -3.81
N ASN A 311 -5.76 19.82 -3.97
CA ASN A 311 -4.74 20.54 -3.19
C ASN A 311 -3.31 20.00 -3.36
N ASP A 312 -3.08 19.27 -4.44
CA ASP A 312 -1.82 18.62 -4.77
C ASP A 312 -1.04 19.44 -5.80
N HIS A 313 -0.45 20.55 -5.33
CA HIS A 313 0.08 21.58 -6.23
C HIS A 313 1.38 21.18 -6.92
N PHE A 314 2.16 20.26 -6.35
CA PHE A 314 3.45 19.84 -6.91
C PHE A 314 3.23 19.00 -8.18
N GLU A 315 2.34 18.03 -8.13
CA GLU A 315 1.97 17.17 -9.24
C GLU A 315 1.27 18.00 -10.33
N ALA A 316 0.42 18.95 -9.94
CA ALA A 316 -0.18 19.91 -10.87
C ALA A 316 0.86 20.74 -11.64
N LYS A 317 1.95 21.17 -10.97
CA LYS A 317 3.08 21.87 -11.61
C LYS A 317 3.78 20.98 -12.64
N GLN A 318 4.05 19.72 -12.30
CA GLN A 318 4.70 18.77 -13.22
C GLN A 318 3.87 18.54 -14.49
N GLU A 319 2.56 18.37 -14.33
CA GLU A 319 1.65 18.17 -15.45
C GLU A 319 1.53 19.45 -16.32
N CYS A 320 1.64 20.65 -15.73
CA CYS A 320 1.75 21.89 -16.50
C CYS A 320 3.06 21.99 -17.28
N ASN A 321 4.19 21.53 -16.74
CA ASN A 321 5.46 21.47 -17.46
C ASN A 321 5.34 20.58 -18.71
N ALA A 322 4.73 19.40 -18.58
CA ALA A 322 4.49 18.51 -19.70
C ALA A 322 3.63 19.15 -20.80
N VAL A 323 2.65 20.00 -20.45
CA VAL A 323 1.91 20.81 -21.44
C VAL A 323 2.83 21.79 -22.16
N LEU A 324 3.69 22.50 -21.43
CA LEU A 324 4.58 23.52 -21.98
C LEU A 324 5.70 22.95 -22.84
N ASP A 325 6.13 21.70 -22.58
CA ASP A 325 7.07 20.98 -23.45
C ASP A 325 6.46 20.73 -24.85
N LEU A 326 5.14 20.52 -24.91
CA LEU A 326 4.39 20.35 -26.16
C LEU A 326 3.99 21.70 -26.79
N ASP A 327 3.55 22.65 -25.97
CA ASP A 327 3.06 23.97 -26.36
C ASP A 327 3.59 25.05 -25.39
N LYS A 328 4.77 25.57 -25.72
CA LYS A 328 5.51 26.55 -24.90
C LYS A 328 4.73 27.84 -24.61
N ASN A 329 3.78 28.18 -25.47
CA ASN A 329 3.00 29.43 -25.36
C ASN A 329 1.59 29.18 -24.82
N ASN A 330 1.34 28.04 -24.20
CA ASN A 330 0.03 27.72 -23.66
C ASN A 330 -0.30 28.60 -22.44
N VAL A 331 -1.13 29.62 -22.64
CA VAL A 331 -1.49 30.59 -21.60
C VAL A 331 -2.15 29.93 -20.39
N LYS A 332 -3.00 28.92 -20.60
CA LYS A 332 -3.69 28.22 -19.50
C LYS A 332 -2.70 27.43 -18.64
N ALA A 333 -1.74 26.75 -19.25
CA ALA A 333 -0.71 26.01 -18.52
C ALA A 333 0.23 26.94 -17.76
N LEU A 334 0.70 28.02 -18.38
CA LEU A 334 1.52 29.04 -17.70
C LEU A 334 0.79 29.63 -16.49
N TYR A 335 -0.48 30.01 -16.67
CA TYR A 335 -1.27 30.58 -15.58
C TYR A 335 -1.49 29.58 -14.44
N ARG A 336 -1.82 28.32 -14.74
CA ARG A 336 -2.00 27.28 -13.72
C ARG A 336 -0.70 26.94 -13.00
N ARG A 337 0.42 26.84 -13.74
CA ARG A 337 1.75 26.62 -13.16
C ARG A 337 2.12 27.74 -12.20
N GLY A 338 1.91 28.99 -12.60
CA GLY A 338 2.13 30.15 -11.74
C GLY A 338 1.28 30.12 -10.45
N GLN A 339 0.02 29.68 -10.52
CA GLN A 339 -0.82 29.49 -9.33
C GLN A 339 -0.30 28.37 -8.42
N CYS A 340 0.19 27.27 -8.99
CA CYS A 340 0.76 26.17 -8.21
C CYS A 340 2.06 26.62 -7.53
N ASN A 341 2.98 27.24 -8.26
CA ASN A 341 4.24 27.78 -7.72
C ASN A 341 3.98 28.81 -6.60
N LEU A 342 2.98 29.68 -6.75
CA LEU A 342 2.57 30.64 -5.71
C LEU A 342 2.10 29.95 -4.42
N THR A 343 1.51 28.76 -4.53
CA THR A 343 1.03 27.97 -3.39
C THR A 343 2.16 27.16 -2.75
N ILE A 344 3.10 26.66 -3.56
CA ILE A 344 4.33 25.97 -3.12
C ILE A 344 5.37 26.95 -2.54
N ASN A 345 5.12 28.26 -2.66
CA ASN A 345 6.01 29.35 -2.22
C ASN A 345 7.28 29.52 -3.08
N GLU A 346 7.24 29.09 -4.34
CA GLU A 346 8.23 29.40 -5.38
C GLU A 346 7.84 30.70 -6.08
N LEU A 347 8.07 31.83 -5.40
CA LEU A 347 7.52 33.13 -5.78
C LEU A 347 8.15 33.70 -7.06
N GLU A 348 9.44 33.47 -7.27
CA GLU A 348 10.18 33.90 -8.46
C GLU A 348 9.66 33.22 -9.72
N ASP A 349 9.55 31.89 -9.70
CA ASP A 349 9.04 31.10 -10.83
C ASP A 349 7.58 31.45 -11.13
N ALA A 350 6.76 31.65 -10.09
CA ALA A 350 5.38 32.11 -10.25
C ALA A 350 5.29 33.47 -10.95
N LEU A 351 6.18 34.39 -10.58
CA LEU A 351 6.23 35.74 -11.16
C LEU A 351 6.67 35.69 -12.63
N GLU A 352 7.64 34.86 -12.99
CA GLU A 352 8.05 34.65 -14.38
C GLU A 352 6.88 34.12 -15.23
N ASP A 353 6.14 33.15 -14.72
CA ASP A 353 4.99 32.56 -15.42
C ASP A 353 3.86 33.56 -15.66
N PHE A 354 3.48 34.34 -14.65
CA PHE A 354 2.44 35.35 -14.82
C PHE A 354 2.90 36.50 -15.73
N GLN A 355 4.19 36.85 -15.72
CA GLN A 355 4.74 37.82 -16.66
C GLN A 355 4.68 37.30 -18.11
N LYS A 356 5.04 36.04 -18.35
CA LYS A 356 4.90 35.41 -19.67
C LYS A 356 3.43 35.41 -20.13
N VAL A 357 2.48 35.14 -19.22
CA VAL A 357 1.04 35.23 -19.52
C VAL A 357 0.65 36.63 -19.97
N ILE A 358 1.11 37.69 -19.29
CA ILE A 358 0.83 39.09 -19.66
C ILE A 358 1.48 39.47 -21.00
N GLN A 359 2.68 38.94 -21.29
CA GLN A 359 3.34 39.14 -22.57
C GLN A 359 2.55 38.53 -23.73
N LEU A 360 1.95 37.35 -23.53
CA LEU A 360 1.11 36.69 -24.52
C LEU A 360 -0.31 37.28 -24.60
N GLU A 361 -0.89 37.66 -23.46
CA GLU A 361 -2.23 38.25 -23.35
C GLU A 361 -2.21 39.52 -22.46
N PRO A 362 -1.90 40.70 -23.03
CA PRO A 362 -1.83 41.95 -22.27
C PRO A 362 -3.14 42.37 -21.58
N GLY A 363 -4.28 41.85 -22.03
CA GLY A 363 -5.61 42.10 -21.45
C GLY A 363 -5.96 41.22 -20.25
N ASN A 364 -5.10 40.28 -19.85
CA ASN A 364 -5.39 39.32 -18.79
C ASN A 364 -5.27 39.95 -17.39
N LYS A 365 -6.38 40.54 -16.91
CA LYS A 365 -6.47 41.16 -15.57
C LYS A 365 -6.15 40.20 -14.43
N ALA A 366 -6.49 38.91 -14.60
CA ALA A 366 -6.26 37.91 -13.56
C ALA A 366 -4.76 37.67 -13.34
N ALA A 367 -3.96 37.59 -14.41
CA ALA A 367 -2.51 37.47 -14.32
C ALA A 367 -1.87 38.74 -13.75
N ALA A 368 -2.33 39.93 -14.17
CA ALA A 368 -1.84 41.20 -13.63
C ALA A 368 -2.01 41.30 -12.11
N ASN A 369 -3.17 40.89 -11.58
CA ASN A 369 -3.42 40.87 -10.14
C ASN A 369 -2.50 39.87 -9.41
N GLN A 370 -2.27 38.69 -9.98
CA GLN A 370 -1.35 37.71 -9.38
C GLN A 370 0.10 38.19 -9.34
N VAL A 371 0.58 38.93 -10.36
CA VAL A 371 1.92 39.55 -10.33
C VAL A 371 2.07 40.52 -9.16
N ILE A 372 1.04 41.32 -8.86
CA ILE A 372 1.05 42.25 -7.71
C ILE A 372 1.17 41.45 -6.40
N ILE A 373 0.39 40.38 -6.27
CA ILE A 373 0.41 39.49 -5.09
C ILE A 373 1.79 38.84 -4.94
N CYS A 374 2.37 38.29 -6.02
CA CYS A 374 3.70 37.68 -5.99
C CYS A 374 4.76 38.69 -5.56
N LYS A 375 4.74 39.92 -6.11
CA LYS A 375 5.70 40.98 -5.74
C LYS A 375 5.58 41.37 -4.27
N GLN A 376 4.36 41.46 -3.76
CA GLN A 376 4.13 41.76 -2.35
C GLN A 376 4.67 40.64 -1.45
N LYS A 377 4.31 39.38 -1.72
CA LYS A 377 4.83 38.23 -0.97
C LYS A 377 6.35 38.13 -1.03
N LEU A 378 6.95 38.40 -2.18
CA LEU A 378 8.40 38.38 -2.35
C LEU A 378 9.08 39.46 -1.50
N LYS A 379 8.50 40.66 -1.43
CA LYS A 379 8.99 41.72 -0.56
C LYS A 379 8.85 41.33 0.92
N GLU A 380 7.71 40.78 1.31
CA GLU A 380 7.48 40.28 2.67
C GLU A 380 8.45 39.16 3.06
N SER A 381 8.78 38.24 2.14
CA SER A 381 9.76 37.18 2.36
C SER A 381 11.16 37.76 2.61
N LYS A 382 11.60 38.69 1.75
CA LYS A 382 12.90 39.37 1.90
C LYS A 382 12.99 40.19 3.19
N ASP A 383 11.90 40.86 3.57
CA ASP A 383 11.84 41.61 4.82
C ASP A 383 11.90 40.68 6.05
N LYS A 384 11.25 39.50 6.00
CA LYS A 384 11.35 38.47 7.04
C LYS A 384 12.75 37.89 7.13
N GLU A 385 13.37 37.53 6.01
CA GLU A 385 14.75 37.05 5.96
C GLU A 385 15.71 38.08 6.54
N LYS A 386 15.61 39.35 6.12
CA LYS A 386 16.44 40.43 6.65
C LYS A 386 16.32 40.57 8.17
N LYS A 387 15.10 40.48 8.72
CA LYS A 387 14.87 40.49 10.17
C LYS A 387 15.46 39.25 10.85
N LEU A 388 15.31 38.07 10.25
CA LEU A 388 15.88 36.82 10.77
C LEU A 388 17.42 36.90 10.83
N TYR A 389 18.07 37.32 9.75
CA TYR A 389 19.52 37.49 9.70
C TYR A 389 20.01 38.57 10.68
N ALA A 390 19.31 39.70 10.81
CA ALA A 390 19.66 40.73 11.80
C ALA A 390 19.57 40.19 13.24
N ASN A 391 18.53 39.41 13.56
CA ASN A 391 18.36 38.78 14.87
C ASN A 391 19.40 37.67 15.12
N MET A 392 19.80 36.93 14.09
CA MET A 392 20.84 35.91 14.21
C MET A 392 22.22 36.55 14.41
N PHE A 393 22.53 37.62 13.68
CA PHE A 393 23.79 38.37 13.80
C PHE A 393 23.95 39.02 15.17
N THR A 394 22.86 39.59 15.72
CA THR A 394 22.88 40.17 17.07
C THR A 394 23.07 39.12 18.16
N LYS A 395 22.48 37.92 18.03
CA LYS A 395 22.72 36.80 18.94
C LYS A 395 24.16 36.28 18.88
N LEU A 396 24.73 36.14 17.69
CA LEU A 396 26.12 35.72 17.53
C LEU A 396 27.10 36.74 18.14
N ALA A 397 26.88 38.04 17.88
CA ALA A 397 27.69 39.10 18.47
C ALA A 397 27.54 39.21 20.01
N ALA A 398 26.40 38.80 20.57
CA ALA A 398 26.22 38.71 22.02
C ALA A 398 27.01 37.56 22.63
N ASN A 399 27.03 36.39 21.97
CA ASN A 399 27.82 35.24 22.42
C ASN A 399 29.34 35.51 22.34
N ASP A 400 29.82 36.21 21.30
CA ASP A 400 31.25 36.54 21.18
C ASP A 400 31.73 37.46 22.33
N LYS A 401 30.86 38.36 22.81
CA LYS A 401 31.15 39.23 23.97
C LYS A 401 31.23 38.49 25.30
N GLU A 402 30.62 37.32 25.43
CA GLU A 402 30.74 36.48 26.64
C GLU A 402 32.05 35.67 26.66
N THR A 403 32.74 35.56 25.53
CA THR A 403 33.99 34.76 25.37
C THR A 403 35.28 35.57 25.34
N GLU A 404 35.25 36.90 25.44
CA GLU A 404 36.49 37.69 25.55
C GLU A 404 37.12 37.51 26.95
N PRO A 405 38.37 37.02 27.07
CA PRO A 405 39.07 37.00 28.36
C PRO A 405 39.33 38.43 28.84
N PRO A 406 39.36 38.68 30.17
CA PRO A 406 39.46 40.04 30.70
C PRO A 406 40.76 40.71 30.23
N ARG A 407 40.67 41.95 29.72
CA ARG A 407 41.84 42.79 29.43
C ARG A 407 42.63 43.01 30.73
N GLU A 408 43.89 42.56 30.76
CA GLU A 408 44.83 42.88 31.83
C GLU A 408 44.98 44.41 31.95
N THR A 409 44.76 44.92 33.16
CA THR A 409 44.97 46.32 33.50
C THR A 409 46.45 46.61 33.67
N ASP A 410 46.93 47.65 32.99
CA ASP A 410 48.30 48.16 33.00
C ASP A 410 48.86 48.35 34.42
N VAL A 411 49.88 47.58 34.78
CA VAL A 411 50.41 47.43 36.15
C VAL A 411 51.31 48.61 36.56
N LEU A 412 51.57 49.58 35.68
CA LEU A 412 52.47 50.70 35.97
C LEU A 412 51.92 51.78 36.93
N SER A 413 50.63 51.77 37.27
CA SER A 413 50.03 52.84 38.08
C SER A 413 50.09 52.61 39.62
N LYS A 414 50.76 51.55 40.09
CA LYS A 414 50.79 51.16 41.52
C LYS A 414 52.20 50.97 42.10
N CYS A 415 53.20 51.72 41.62
CA CYS A 415 54.47 51.80 42.36
C CYS A 415 54.35 52.90 43.43
N GLY A 416 54.11 52.49 44.68
CA GLY A 416 54.00 53.38 45.84
C GLY A 416 55.32 54.06 46.18
N GLU A 417 55.21 55.25 46.77
CA GLU A 417 56.35 56.07 47.21
C GLU A 417 57.16 55.35 48.29
N TRP A 418 58.48 55.28 48.08
CA TRP A 418 59.45 54.72 49.02
C TRP A 418 59.51 55.55 50.31
N SER A 419 59.30 54.92 51.46
CA SER A 419 59.38 55.59 52.75
C SER A 419 60.81 55.57 53.32
N GLU A 420 61.16 56.51 54.21
CA GLU A 420 62.46 56.51 54.90
C GLU A 420 62.67 55.26 55.79
N GLU A 421 61.60 54.58 56.17
CA GLU A 421 61.67 53.30 56.88
C GLU A 421 62.10 52.15 55.95
N ASP A 422 61.68 52.16 54.69
CA ASP A 422 62.08 51.17 53.68
C ASP A 422 63.57 51.33 53.32
N ALA A 423 64.06 52.58 53.23
CA ALA A 423 65.46 52.87 53.00
C ALA A 423 66.36 52.42 54.17
N LYS A 424 65.89 52.57 55.43
CA LYS A 424 66.63 52.07 56.60
C LYS A 424 66.67 50.54 56.67
N ARG A 425 65.57 49.88 56.30
CA ARG A 425 65.50 48.40 56.25
C ARG A 425 66.46 47.82 55.22
N GLU A 426 66.60 48.47 54.07
CA GLU A 426 67.52 48.01 53.03
C GLU A 426 68.99 48.25 53.40
N ALA A 427 69.29 49.35 54.11
CA ALA A 427 70.62 49.62 54.67
C ALA A 427 71.06 48.60 55.74
N GLU A 428 70.14 48.11 56.58
CA GLU A 428 70.42 47.04 57.54
C GLU A 428 70.63 45.68 56.85
N LEU A 429 69.82 45.36 55.83
CA LEU A 429 69.92 44.13 55.03
C LEU A 429 71.19 44.06 54.17
N THR A 430 71.76 45.21 53.79
CA THR A 430 73.03 45.28 53.06
C THR A 430 74.23 45.09 53.97
N LEU A 431 74.18 45.58 55.21
CA LEU A 431 75.24 45.34 56.21
C LEU A 431 75.33 43.85 56.63
N GLU A 432 74.20 43.14 56.68
CA GLU A 432 74.18 41.69 56.94
C GLU A 432 74.72 40.86 55.76
N ARG A 433 74.55 41.34 54.51
CA ARG A 433 75.03 40.65 53.31
C ARG A 433 76.54 40.77 53.12
N ASP A 434 77.15 41.89 53.52
CA ASP A 434 78.60 42.10 53.35
C ASP A 434 79.45 41.40 54.43
N ASN A 435 78.87 41.02 55.57
CA ASN A 435 79.56 40.22 56.61
C ASN A 435 79.52 38.70 56.37
N ILE A 436 78.83 38.23 55.32
CA ILE A 436 78.73 36.80 54.96
C ILE A 436 79.73 36.40 53.85
N ILE A 437 80.50 37.36 53.29
CA ILE A 437 81.43 37.12 52.16
C ILE A 437 82.93 37.14 52.58
N MET A 438 83.26 37.24 53.88
CA MET A 438 84.66 37.29 54.36
C MET A 438 85.02 36.25 55.44
N ILE A 439 84.53 35.00 55.31
CA ILE A 439 85.08 33.82 56.03
C ILE A 439 85.36 32.69 55.04
#